data_AF-A0A6C0L1X2-F1
#
_entry.id   AF-A0A6C0L1X2-F1
#
_cell.length_a   1.000
_cell.length_b   1.000
_cell.length_c   1.000
_cell.angle_alpha   90.00
_cell.angle_beta   90.00
_cell.angle_gamma   90.00
#
_symmetry.space_group_name_H-M   'P 1'
#
loop_
_entity.id
_entity.type
_entity.pdbx_description
1 polymer ?
#
loop_
_entity_poly.entity_id
_entity_poly.type
_entity_poly.pdbx_seq_one_letter_code
_entity_poly.pdbx_strand_id
1 'polypeptide(L)'
;MSGLKYRCEVCKFECERPAHLRRHISSTKHKSNVYDKMCGNNFAASSNDNEIILKLELQEQKAMIYVLQERIANLEQKMNENGIVTNNNITNNNVTNNNVTNTINISLCPHEFGREDWSYISENEILQIMSGVNTCIPNIVQRLHFDIKHPENHNIKIQNKSRPEIKIFDGEMWITQDKNTTIDFLINNIRGRLDDYEEKFLENTSSVRHSLWTEYWQDINEDKRKQKEVRNKIIGTIQDCQEIFNTENILDKKNE
;
A
#
# COMPACT_ATOMS: atom_id res chain seq x y z
N MET A 1 4.03 -27.90 27.34
CA MET A 1 3.65 -26.55 27.82
C MET A 1 2.49 -26.08 26.95
N SER A 2 1.32 -25.89 27.55
CA SER A 2 0.08 -25.51 26.88
C SER A 2 0.19 -24.09 26.32
N GLY A 3 0.17 -23.93 25.00
CA GLY A 3 0.19 -22.63 24.34
C GLY A 3 -1.04 -21.78 24.68
N LEU A 4 -0.88 -20.46 24.75
CA LEU A 4 -1.99 -19.53 24.96
C LEU A 4 -3.05 -19.71 23.86
N LYS A 5 -4.30 -19.92 24.27
CA LYS A 5 -5.45 -19.98 23.36
C LYS A 5 -6.19 -18.64 23.38
N TYR A 6 -6.50 -18.13 22.19
CA TYR A 6 -7.24 -16.89 21.95
C TYR A 6 -8.67 -17.23 21.54
N ARG A 7 -9.66 -16.66 22.24
CA ARG A 7 -11.08 -16.98 22.06
C ARG A 7 -11.88 -15.75 21.62
N CYS A 8 -12.79 -15.94 20.68
CA CYS A 8 -13.84 -14.99 20.35
C CYS A 8 -15.04 -15.17 21.30
N GLU A 9 -15.40 -14.11 22.01
CA GLU A 9 -16.48 -14.12 22.99
C GLU A 9 -17.89 -14.15 22.35
N VAL A 10 -18.00 -13.77 21.08
CA VAL A 10 -19.30 -13.61 20.39
C VAL A 10 -19.77 -14.89 19.68
N CYS A 11 -18.83 -15.68 19.14
CA CYS A 11 -19.17 -16.90 18.40
C CYS A 11 -18.36 -18.14 18.81
N LYS A 12 -17.75 -18.11 20.00
CA LYS A 12 -17.01 -19.23 20.64
C LYS A 12 -15.84 -19.79 19.82
N PHE A 13 -15.39 -19.08 18.80
CA PHE A 13 -14.22 -19.45 18.00
C PHE A 13 -12.95 -19.40 18.86
N GLU A 14 -12.05 -20.37 18.70
CA GLU A 14 -10.75 -20.40 19.40
C GLU A 14 -9.61 -20.63 18.41
N CYS A 15 -8.47 -20.00 18.67
CA CYS A 15 -7.25 -20.20 17.89
C CYS A 15 -6.00 -20.01 18.75
N GLU A 16 -4.86 -20.51 18.28
CA GLU A 16 -3.58 -20.44 19.02
C GLU A 16 -2.75 -19.18 18.68
N ARG A 17 -3.22 -18.36 17.73
CA ARG A 17 -2.50 -17.18 17.23
C ARG A 17 -3.37 -15.93 17.20
N PRO A 18 -2.90 -14.77 17.71
CA PRO A 18 -3.66 -13.52 17.71
C PRO A 18 -4.08 -13.06 16.30
N ALA A 19 -3.21 -13.24 15.30
CA ALA A 19 -3.48 -12.86 13.92
C ALA A 19 -4.71 -13.60 13.33
N HIS A 20 -4.96 -14.83 13.76
CA HIS A 20 -6.12 -15.61 13.31
C HIS A 20 -7.40 -15.10 13.97
N LEU A 21 -7.35 -14.71 15.25
CA LEU A 21 -8.48 -14.06 15.92
C LEU A 21 -8.82 -12.72 15.27
N ARG A 22 -7.79 -11.92 14.91
CA ARG A 22 -7.99 -10.66 14.17
C ARG A 22 -8.68 -10.88 12.83
N ARG A 23 -8.17 -11.81 12.02
CA ARG A 23 -8.76 -12.14 10.71
C ARG A 23 -10.17 -12.71 10.86
N HIS A 24 -10.42 -13.44 11.93
CA HIS A 24 -11.76 -13.94 12.27
C HIS A 24 -12.73 -12.78 12.53
N ILE A 25 -12.39 -11.86 13.45
CA ILE A 25 -13.25 -10.72 13.81
C ILE A 25 -13.47 -9.77 12.61
N SER A 26 -12.44 -9.55 11.80
CA SER A 26 -12.53 -8.67 10.63
C SER A 26 -13.27 -9.29 9.43
N SER A 27 -13.52 -10.60 9.46
CA SER A 27 -14.14 -11.30 8.33
C SER A 27 -15.59 -10.88 8.13
N THR A 28 -15.99 -10.72 6.87
CA THR A 28 -17.39 -10.47 6.48
C THR A 28 -18.34 -11.54 7.01
N LYS A 29 -17.89 -12.79 7.09
CA LYS A 29 -18.64 -13.92 7.66
C LYS A 29 -18.89 -13.78 9.17
N HIS A 30 -17.90 -13.31 9.93
CA HIS A 30 -18.09 -13.02 11.36
C HIS A 30 -19.05 -11.83 11.54
N LYS A 31 -18.81 -10.73 10.82
CA LYS A 31 -19.67 -9.54 10.86
C LYS A 31 -21.13 -9.85 10.50
N SER A 32 -21.35 -10.64 9.43
CA SER A 32 -22.70 -11.08 9.00
C SER A 32 -23.36 -12.00 10.02
N ASN A 33 -22.64 -12.99 10.57
CA ASN A 33 -23.20 -13.90 11.58
C ASN A 33 -23.55 -13.20 12.91
N VAL A 34 -22.89 -12.07 13.21
CA VAL A 34 -23.22 -11.21 14.35
C VAL A 34 -24.45 -10.36 14.02
N TYR A 35 -24.53 -9.82 12.81
CA TYR A 35 -25.68 -9.06 12.31
C TYR A 35 -26.97 -9.89 12.24
N ASP A 36 -26.89 -11.14 11.75
CA ASP A 36 -28.04 -12.06 11.69
C ASP A 36 -28.54 -12.48 13.07
N LYS A 37 -27.67 -12.49 14.10
CA LYS A 37 -28.08 -12.66 15.50
C LYS A 37 -28.76 -11.41 16.08
N MET A 38 -28.55 -10.23 15.49
CA MET A 38 -29.13 -8.96 15.92
C MET A 38 -30.50 -8.67 15.27
N CYS A 39 -30.76 -9.14 14.04
CA CYS A 39 -32.04 -8.88 13.35
C CYS A 39 -33.15 -9.92 13.61
N GLY A 40 -32.94 -10.86 14.53
CA GLY A 40 -33.91 -11.92 14.84
C GLY A 40 -35.02 -11.57 15.83
N ASN A 41 -35.02 -10.39 16.48
CA ASN A 41 -36.09 -10.00 17.39
C ASN A 41 -36.43 -8.50 17.29
N ASN A 42 -37.71 -8.23 17.06
CA ASN A 42 -38.32 -6.91 16.90
C ASN A 42 -38.10 -5.96 18.10
N PHE A 43 -37.86 -4.67 17.78
CA PHE A 43 -38.16 -3.45 18.54
C PHE A 43 -37.98 -3.45 20.07
N ALA A 44 -36.86 -2.88 20.54
CA ALA A 44 -36.82 -1.80 21.54
C ALA A 44 -35.36 -1.32 21.70
N ALA A 45 -35.10 -0.03 21.45
CA ALA A 45 -33.82 0.59 21.77
C ALA A 45 -33.56 0.42 23.27
N SER A 46 -32.62 -0.46 23.61
CA SER A 46 -32.26 -0.80 24.98
C SER A 46 -30.84 -0.30 25.25
N SER A 47 -30.61 0.23 26.46
CA SER A 47 -29.31 0.67 26.97
C SER A 47 -28.17 -0.36 26.83
N ASN A 48 -28.51 -1.61 26.50
CA ASN A 48 -27.61 -2.74 26.29
C ASN A 48 -26.82 -2.68 24.96
N ASP A 49 -27.33 -1.99 23.93
CA ASP A 49 -26.66 -1.89 22.62
C ASP A 49 -25.42 -0.97 22.71
N ASN A 50 -25.51 0.12 23.47
CA ASN A 50 -24.37 1.00 23.76
C ASN A 50 -23.29 0.28 24.58
N GLU A 51 -23.67 -0.62 25.49
CA GLU A 51 -22.70 -1.39 26.28
C GLU A 51 -21.95 -2.41 25.41
N ILE A 52 -22.62 -3.01 24.43
CA ILE A 52 -21.99 -3.94 23.47
C ILE A 52 -21.05 -3.20 22.52
N ILE A 53 -21.47 -2.04 21.99
CA ILE A 53 -20.61 -1.18 21.15
C ILE A 53 -19.37 -0.74 21.93
N LEU A 54 -19.54 -0.28 23.17
CA LEU A 54 -18.44 0.14 24.02
C LEU A 54 -17.49 -1.02 24.37
N LYS A 55 -18.01 -2.24 24.54
CA LYS A 55 -17.20 -3.45 24.72
C LYS A 55 -16.40 -3.82 23.47
N LEU A 56 -16.99 -3.63 22.28
CA LEU A 56 -16.30 -3.85 21.01
C LEU A 56 -15.18 -2.83 20.80
N GLU A 57 -15.44 -1.54 21.01
CA GLU A 57 -14.42 -0.48 20.94
C GLU A 57 -13.28 -0.72 21.95
N LEU A 58 -13.63 -1.12 23.19
CA LEU A 58 -12.63 -1.46 24.21
C LEU A 58 -11.78 -2.68 23.80
N GLN A 59 -12.39 -3.66 23.13
CA GLN A 59 -11.68 -4.85 22.66
C GLN A 59 -10.74 -4.53 21.49
N GLU A 60 -11.14 -3.63 20.59
CA GLU A 60 -10.28 -3.11 19.52
C GLU A 60 -9.09 -2.33 20.08
N GLN A 61 -9.33 -1.44 21.04
CA GLN A 61 -8.27 -0.68 21.73
C GLN A 61 -7.28 -1.60 22.45
N LYS A 62 -7.77 -2.63 23.16
CA LYS A 62 -6.90 -3.63 23.81
C LYS A 62 -6.05 -4.40 22.81
N ALA A 63 -6.63 -4.82 21.68
CA ALA A 63 -5.88 -5.49 20.62
C ALA A 63 -4.77 -4.59 20.06
N MET A 64 -5.03 -3.29 19.91
CA MET A 64 -4.04 -2.31 19.47
C MET A 64 -2.90 -2.13 20.49
N ILE A 65 -3.22 -2.08 21.79
CA ILE A 65 -2.21 -2.01 22.87
C ILE A 65 -1.28 -3.23 22.84
N TYR A 66 -1.81 -4.45 22.65
CA TYR A 66 -0.98 -5.64 22.56
C TYR A 66 -0.01 -5.59 21.37
N VAL A 67 -0.44 -5.08 20.22
CA VAL A 67 0.42 -4.90 19.05
C VAL A 67 1.51 -3.85 19.32
N LEU A 68 1.17 -2.75 19.99
CA LEU A 68 2.16 -1.74 20.38
C LEU A 68 3.19 -2.30 21.35
N GLN A 69 2.79 -3.13 22.32
CA GLN A 69 3.71 -3.80 23.25
C GLN A 69 4.66 -4.76 22.53
N GLU A 70 4.16 -5.56 21.58
CA GLU A 70 5.01 -6.43 20.75
C GLU A 70 5.97 -5.62 19.88
N ARG A 71 5.54 -4.45 19.37
CA ARG A 71 6.39 -3.53 18.60
C ARG A 71 7.49 -2.91 19.46
N ILE A 72 7.20 -2.52 20.70
CA ILE A 72 8.19 -2.03 21.66
C ILE A 72 9.23 -3.12 21.97
N ALA A 73 8.79 -4.34 22.27
CA ALA A 73 9.72 -5.45 22.55
C ALA A 73 10.65 -5.76 21.36
N ASN A 74 10.13 -5.71 20.13
CA ASN A 74 10.94 -5.87 18.92
C ASN A 74 11.92 -4.71 18.69
N LEU A 75 11.55 -3.49 19.10
CA LEU A 75 12.44 -2.32 19.02
C LEU A 75 13.55 -2.41 20.08
N GLU A 76 13.23 -2.80 21.32
CA GLU A 76 14.21 -3.04 22.38
C GLU A 76 15.21 -4.13 21.99
N GLN A 77 14.74 -5.23 21.37
CA GLN A 77 15.62 -6.28 20.86
C GLN A 77 16.55 -5.77 19.76
N LYS A 78 16.04 -4.97 18.82
CA LYS A 78 16.86 -4.36 17.76
C LYS A 78 17.87 -3.34 18.29
N MET A 79 17.56 -2.65 19.39
CA MET A 79 18.51 -1.77 20.07
C MET A 79 19.65 -2.55 20.73
N ASN A 80 19.36 -3.73 21.29
CA ASN A 80 20.38 -4.62 21.86
C ASN A 80 21.24 -5.30 20.78
N GLU A 81 20.66 -5.67 19.64
CA GLU A 81 21.39 -6.25 18.50
C GLU A 81 22.32 -5.25 17.80
N ASN A 82 22.05 -3.94 17.89
CA ASN A 82 22.86 -2.87 17.32
C ASN A 82 23.97 -2.32 18.25
N GLY A 83 24.22 -2.96 19.40
CA GLY A 83 25.48 -2.77 20.13
C GLY A 83 25.78 -1.36 20.63
N ILE A 84 24.77 -0.60 21.08
CA ILE A 84 25.01 0.57 21.95
C ILE A 84 24.95 0.08 23.41
N VAL A 85 25.83 -0.86 23.74
CA VAL A 85 26.24 -1.08 25.13
C VAL A 85 27.52 -0.30 25.29
N THR A 86 27.42 0.83 25.99
CA THR A 86 28.53 1.61 26.51
C THR A 86 29.38 0.75 27.45
N ASN A 87 30.25 -0.09 26.88
CA ASN A 87 31.43 -0.56 27.58
C ASN A 87 32.51 0.51 27.42
N ASN A 88 32.60 1.39 28.42
CA ASN A 88 33.71 2.30 28.62
C ASN A 88 34.99 1.50 28.88
N ASN A 89 35.66 1.06 27.82
CA ASN A 89 37.08 0.75 27.84
C ASN A 89 37.73 1.64 26.78
N ILE A 90 38.18 2.80 27.23
CA ILE A 90 38.99 3.74 26.45
C ILE A 90 40.37 3.09 26.26
N THR A 91 40.63 2.62 25.06
CA THR A 91 42.00 2.45 24.56
C THR A 91 42.13 3.33 23.31
N ASN A 92 42.88 4.42 23.48
CA ASN A 92 43.30 5.35 22.44
C ASN A 92 43.84 4.57 21.23
N ASN A 93 43.16 4.70 20.09
CA ASN A 93 43.81 4.59 18.79
C ASN A 93 43.19 5.64 17.87
N ASN A 94 44.07 6.47 17.30
CA ASN A 94 43.75 7.51 16.33
C ASN A 94 42.99 6.93 15.14
N VAL A 95 41.66 7.06 15.16
CA VAL A 95 40.84 6.89 13.96
C VAL A 95 40.56 8.31 13.46
N THR A 96 41.17 8.63 12.33
CA THR A 96 40.83 9.79 11.50
C THR A 96 39.31 9.89 11.33
N ASN A 97 38.72 10.93 11.91
CA ASN A 97 37.33 11.33 11.73
C ASN A 97 37.10 11.67 10.24
N ASN A 98 36.77 10.67 9.45
CA ASN A 98 35.96 10.90 8.26
C ASN A 98 34.54 11.10 8.77
N ASN A 99 34.13 12.35 8.90
CA ASN A 99 32.73 12.72 9.13
C ASN A 99 31.92 12.20 7.94
N VAL A 100 31.43 10.96 8.04
CA VAL A 100 30.38 10.48 7.15
C VAL A 100 29.11 11.20 7.58
N THR A 101 28.85 12.33 6.94
CA THR A 101 27.52 12.96 6.97
C THR A 101 26.57 12.00 6.27
N ASN A 102 25.95 11.10 7.04
CA ASN A 102 24.78 10.36 6.57
C ASN A 102 23.66 11.38 6.38
N THR A 103 23.54 11.95 5.18
CA THR A 103 22.34 12.65 4.74
C THR A 103 21.21 11.63 4.71
N ILE A 104 20.36 11.66 5.74
CA ILE A 104 19.12 10.89 5.79
C ILE A 104 18.14 11.63 4.86
N ASN A 105 18.05 11.21 3.60
CA ASN A 105 16.94 11.62 2.73
C ASN A 105 15.67 10.97 3.29
N ILE A 106 14.95 11.72 4.13
CA ILE A 106 13.58 11.37 4.51
C ILE A 106 12.70 11.74 3.32
N SER A 107 12.45 10.80 2.41
CA SER A 107 11.28 10.92 1.52
C SER A 107 10.05 10.91 2.43
N LEU A 108 9.50 12.10 2.67
CA LEU A 108 8.15 12.25 3.20
C LEU A 108 7.23 11.63 2.15
N CYS A 109 6.70 10.44 2.41
CA CYS A 109 5.57 9.86 1.69
C CYS A 109 4.31 10.22 2.50
N PRO A 110 3.56 11.29 2.20
CA PRO A 110 2.39 11.68 2.98
C PRO A 110 1.12 10.95 2.52
N HIS A 111 1.04 10.45 1.27
CA HIS A 111 -0.16 9.81 0.76
C HIS A 111 -0.08 8.28 0.78
N GLU A 112 -1.12 7.67 1.34
CA GLU A 112 -1.30 6.22 1.28
C GLU A 112 -1.54 5.75 -0.16
N PHE A 113 -1.06 4.55 -0.47
CA PHE A 113 -1.33 3.88 -1.73
C PHE A 113 -2.83 3.62 -1.89
N GLY A 114 -3.41 4.08 -3.00
CA GLY A 114 -4.84 4.10 -3.27
C GLY A 114 -5.52 5.44 -2.95
N ARG A 115 -4.84 6.39 -2.30
CA ARG A 115 -5.32 7.77 -2.09
C ARG A 115 -4.29 8.79 -2.55
N GLU A 116 -3.78 8.59 -3.75
CA GLU A 116 -2.87 9.51 -4.41
C GLU A 116 -3.53 10.86 -4.68
N ASP A 117 -2.74 11.93 -4.62
CA ASP A 117 -3.20 13.23 -5.11
C ASP A 117 -3.12 13.28 -6.65
N TRP A 118 -4.23 13.62 -7.31
CA TRP A 118 -4.29 13.79 -8.77
C TRP A 118 -4.29 15.26 -9.18
N SER A 119 -4.30 16.20 -8.21
CA SER A 119 -4.53 17.63 -8.45
C SER A 119 -3.49 18.29 -9.37
N TYR A 120 -2.27 17.75 -9.40
CA TYR A 120 -1.16 18.27 -10.19
C TYR A 120 -1.10 17.71 -11.62
N ILE A 121 -1.92 16.71 -11.95
CA ILE A 121 -2.03 16.18 -13.31
C ILE A 121 -3.19 16.91 -13.98
N SER A 122 -2.87 17.76 -14.94
CA SER A 122 -3.90 18.55 -15.62
C SER A 122 -4.81 17.65 -16.48
N GLU A 123 -6.08 18.05 -16.64
CA GLU A 123 -7.03 17.35 -17.50
C GLU A 123 -6.50 17.13 -18.93
N ASN A 124 -5.89 18.16 -19.52
CA ASN A 124 -5.29 18.05 -20.85
C ASN A 124 -4.18 16.99 -20.89
N GLU A 125 -3.36 16.90 -19.84
CA GLU A 125 -2.30 15.91 -19.74
C GLU A 125 -2.88 14.49 -19.64
N ILE A 126 -3.95 14.29 -18.86
CA ILE A 126 -4.68 13.01 -18.78
C ILE A 126 -5.19 12.61 -20.16
N LEU A 127 -5.86 13.52 -20.88
CA LEU A 127 -6.39 13.25 -22.23
C LEU A 127 -5.27 12.92 -23.24
N GLN A 128 -4.12 13.58 -23.14
CA GLN A 128 -2.94 13.24 -23.96
C GLN A 128 -2.44 11.83 -23.64
N ILE A 129 -2.38 11.45 -22.36
CA ILE A 129 -1.95 10.10 -21.95
C ILE A 129 -2.96 9.04 -22.43
N MET A 130 -4.27 9.31 -22.33
CA MET A 130 -5.34 8.44 -22.83
C MET A 130 -5.27 8.21 -24.34
N SER A 131 -4.76 9.19 -25.10
CA SER A 131 -4.58 9.06 -26.56
C SER A 131 -3.65 7.88 -26.94
N GLY A 132 -2.73 7.53 -26.05
CA GLY A 132 -1.89 6.34 -26.12
C GLY A 132 -2.55 5.15 -25.45
N VAL A 133 -3.66 4.65 -25.99
CA VAL A 133 -4.51 3.59 -25.39
C VAL A 133 -3.70 2.44 -24.76
N ASN A 134 -2.75 1.86 -25.50
CA ASN A 134 -1.96 0.71 -25.01
C ASN A 134 -0.91 1.05 -23.95
N THR A 135 -0.54 2.33 -23.82
CA THR A 135 0.50 2.84 -22.92
C THR A 135 -0.06 3.75 -21.83
N CYS A 136 -1.38 3.95 -21.77
CA CYS A 136 -2.00 4.92 -20.89
C CYS A 136 -1.74 4.57 -19.42
N ILE A 137 -1.96 3.31 -19.01
CA ILE A 137 -1.77 2.88 -17.62
C ILE A 137 -0.31 3.03 -17.17
N PRO A 138 0.71 2.49 -17.90
CA PRO A 138 2.11 2.73 -17.55
C PRO A 138 2.48 4.22 -17.42
N ASN A 139 2.01 5.06 -18.34
CA ASN A 139 2.33 6.49 -18.33
C ASN A 139 1.67 7.21 -17.13
N ILE A 140 0.43 6.85 -16.77
CA ILE A 140 -0.20 7.35 -15.56
C ILE A 140 0.58 6.91 -14.32
N VAL A 141 0.99 5.64 -14.24
CA VAL A 141 1.78 5.16 -13.10
C VAL A 141 3.08 5.94 -12.93
N GLN A 142 3.80 6.18 -14.04
CA GLN A 142 5.00 7.01 -14.04
C GLN A 142 4.70 8.43 -13.55
N ARG A 143 3.66 9.07 -14.09
CA ARG A 143 3.32 10.46 -13.77
C ARG A 143 2.77 10.63 -12.34
N LEU A 144 2.09 9.62 -11.82
CA LEU A 144 1.45 9.65 -10.51
C LEU A 144 2.43 9.26 -9.40
N HIS A 145 3.16 8.16 -9.55
CA HIS A 145 3.98 7.60 -8.47
C HIS A 145 5.47 7.94 -8.54
N PHE A 146 5.92 8.51 -9.66
CA PHE A 146 7.34 8.73 -9.95
C PHE A 146 7.61 10.14 -10.47
N ASP A 147 6.80 11.12 -10.08
CA ASP A 147 7.08 12.52 -10.38
C ASP A 147 8.05 13.13 -9.36
N ILE A 148 9.18 13.65 -9.84
CA ILE A 148 10.23 14.28 -9.03
C ILE A 148 9.70 15.49 -8.22
N LYS A 149 8.77 16.27 -8.79
CA LYS A 149 8.19 17.45 -8.15
C LYS A 149 7.09 17.11 -7.15
N HIS A 150 6.54 15.90 -7.25
CA HIS A 150 5.44 15.40 -6.42
C HIS A 150 5.84 14.12 -5.68
N PRO A 151 6.82 14.20 -4.75
CA PRO A 151 7.28 13.05 -3.96
C PRO A 151 6.20 12.46 -3.06
N GLU A 152 5.10 13.19 -2.84
CA GLU A 152 4.03 12.80 -1.94
C GLU A 152 3.32 11.50 -2.34
N ASN A 153 3.32 11.19 -3.63
CA ASN A 153 2.71 9.99 -4.19
C ASN A 153 3.74 8.86 -4.45
N HIS A 154 4.99 9.01 -3.98
CA HIS A 154 6.04 7.97 -4.08
C HIS A 154 5.77 6.84 -3.06
N ASN A 155 4.64 6.18 -3.21
CA ASN A 155 4.05 5.24 -2.25
C ASN A 155 4.11 3.77 -2.72
N ILE A 156 4.83 3.47 -3.81
CA ILE A 156 4.99 2.12 -4.37
C ILE A 156 6.45 1.84 -4.77
N LYS A 157 6.97 0.65 -4.47
CA LYS A 157 8.32 0.23 -4.88
C LYS A 157 8.49 -1.28 -4.97
N ILE A 158 9.30 -1.72 -5.93
CA ILE A 158 9.75 -3.10 -6.08
C ILE A 158 11.19 -3.20 -5.54
N GLN A 159 11.39 -3.99 -4.49
CA GLN A 159 12.72 -4.18 -3.90
C GLN A 159 13.53 -5.28 -4.60
N ASN A 160 12.86 -6.33 -5.07
CA ASN A 160 13.50 -7.47 -5.69
C ASN A 160 12.71 -7.87 -6.95
N LYS A 161 13.37 -7.80 -8.10
CA LYS A 161 12.76 -8.09 -9.41
C LYS A 161 12.20 -9.52 -9.47
N SER A 162 12.91 -10.48 -8.88
CA SER A 162 12.59 -11.91 -8.94
C SER A 162 11.52 -12.36 -7.95
N ARG A 163 11.27 -11.58 -6.89
CA ARG A 163 10.26 -11.95 -5.88
C ARG A 163 8.86 -11.56 -6.32
N PRO A 164 7.82 -12.33 -5.94
CA PRO A 164 6.42 -11.99 -6.22
C PRO A 164 5.89 -10.87 -5.29
N GLU A 165 6.76 -10.15 -4.60
CA GLU A 165 6.42 -9.19 -3.58
C GLU A 165 6.63 -7.76 -4.09
N ILE A 166 5.78 -6.84 -3.63
CA ILE A 166 5.89 -5.39 -3.85
C ILE A 166 5.70 -4.68 -2.52
N LYS A 167 6.32 -3.51 -2.34
CA LYS A 167 6.10 -2.67 -1.17
C LYS A 167 5.24 -1.48 -1.52
N ILE A 168 4.24 -1.23 -0.69
CA ILE A 168 3.42 -0.03 -0.76
C ILE A 168 3.44 0.69 0.58
N PHE A 169 3.14 1.98 0.57
CA PHE A 169 2.99 2.80 1.77
C PHE A 169 1.51 2.91 2.13
N ASP A 170 1.13 2.55 3.36
CA ASP A 170 -0.28 2.54 3.81
C ASP A 170 -0.70 3.83 4.54
N GLY A 171 0.14 4.87 4.50
CA GLY A 171 -0.06 6.12 5.24
C GLY A 171 0.76 6.20 6.53
N GLU A 172 1.16 5.04 7.10
CA GLU A 172 1.99 4.98 8.31
C GLU A 172 3.33 4.29 8.06
N MET A 173 3.32 3.19 7.30
CA MET A 173 4.49 2.38 7.07
C MET A 173 4.51 1.66 5.71
N TRP A 174 5.69 1.19 5.35
CA TRP A 174 5.87 0.35 4.17
C TRP A 174 5.46 -1.09 4.49
N ILE A 175 4.41 -1.57 3.83
CA ILE A 175 3.91 -2.94 3.92
C ILE A 175 4.25 -3.73 2.66
N THR A 176 4.47 -5.03 2.82
CA THR A 176 4.72 -5.95 1.69
C THR A 176 3.41 -6.61 1.26
N GLN A 177 3.13 -6.58 -0.04
CA GLN A 177 1.97 -7.23 -0.65
C GLN A 177 2.36 -8.10 -1.85
N ASP A 178 1.40 -8.90 -2.33
CA ASP A 178 1.55 -9.66 -3.57
C ASP A 178 1.57 -8.71 -4.77
N LYS A 179 2.60 -8.86 -5.60
CA LYS A 179 2.86 -7.97 -6.74
C LYS A 179 1.71 -7.96 -7.74
N ASN A 180 1.15 -9.12 -8.10
CA ASN A 180 0.10 -9.15 -9.12
C ASN A 180 -1.18 -8.50 -8.59
N THR A 181 -1.55 -8.81 -7.36
CA THR A 181 -2.74 -8.28 -6.70
C THR A 181 -2.68 -6.76 -6.54
N THR A 182 -1.52 -6.22 -6.13
CA THR A 182 -1.33 -4.77 -6.03
C THR A 182 -1.37 -4.09 -7.39
N ILE A 183 -0.80 -4.69 -8.43
CA ILE A 183 -0.84 -4.12 -9.78
C ILE A 183 -2.25 -4.17 -10.36
N ASP A 184 -3.03 -5.22 -10.07
CA ASP A 184 -4.45 -5.29 -10.45
C ASP A 184 -5.27 -4.20 -9.76
N PHE A 185 -5.03 -3.98 -8.47
CA PHE A 185 -5.65 -2.87 -7.75
C PHE A 185 -5.29 -1.51 -8.36
N LEU A 186 -4.01 -1.32 -8.71
CA LEU A 186 -3.54 -0.10 -9.37
C LEU A 186 -4.22 0.14 -10.73
N ILE A 187 -4.35 -0.91 -11.55
CA ILE A 187 -5.06 -0.87 -12.83
C ILE A 187 -6.52 -0.44 -12.61
N ASN A 188 -7.21 -1.04 -11.64
CA ASN A 188 -8.61 -0.73 -11.37
C ASN A 188 -8.80 0.70 -10.83
N ASN A 189 -7.90 1.17 -9.96
CA ASN A 189 -7.93 2.54 -9.46
C ASN A 189 -7.75 3.55 -10.59
N ILE A 190 -6.77 3.32 -11.47
CA ILE A 190 -6.55 4.16 -12.65
C ILE A 190 -7.76 4.10 -13.59
N ARG A 191 -8.33 2.91 -13.87
CA ARG A 191 -9.54 2.79 -14.70
C ARG A 191 -10.69 3.62 -14.14
N GLY A 192 -10.98 3.47 -12.85
CA GLY A 192 -12.05 4.23 -12.19
C GLY A 192 -11.84 5.73 -12.27
N ARG A 193 -10.58 6.19 -12.23
CA ARG A 193 -10.25 7.61 -12.43
C ARG A 193 -10.39 8.07 -13.87
N LEU A 194 -10.03 7.22 -14.84
CA LEU A 194 -10.13 7.53 -16.26
C LEU A 194 -11.59 7.54 -16.77
N ASP A 195 -12.50 6.85 -16.07
CA ASP A 195 -13.94 6.92 -16.35
C ASP A 195 -14.47 8.35 -16.26
N ASP A 196 -13.95 9.18 -15.34
CA ASP A 196 -14.31 10.60 -15.20
C ASP A 196 -13.99 11.44 -16.46
N TYR A 197 -13.05 10.97 -17.29
CA TYR A 197 -12.55 11.67 -18.48
C TYR A 197 -12.97 10.99 -19.80
N GLU A 198 -13.64 9.85 -19.73
CA GLU A 198 -13.96 9.02 -20.89
C GLU A 198 -14.87 9.78 -21.88
N GLU A 199 -15.91 10.46 -21.40
CA GLU A 199 -16.82 11.23 -22.25
C GLU A 199 -16.08 12.30 -23.05
N LYS A 200 -15.28 13.13 -22.38
CA LYS A 200 -14.47 14.18 -23.02
C LYS A 200 -13.41 13.61 -23.96
N PHE A 201 -12.84 12.45 -23.62
CA PHE A 201 -11.89 11.76 -24.48
C PHE A 201 -12.56 11.30 -25.78
N LEU A 202 -13.75 10.72 -25.70
CA LEU A 202 -14.53 10.26 -26.85
C LEU A 202 -15.04 11.44 -27.71
N GLU A 203 -15.35 12.59 -27.11
CA GLU A 203 -15.70 13.78 -27.89
C GLU A 203 -14.52 14.35 -28.69
N ASN A 204 -13.32 14.28 -28.13
CA ASN A 204 -12.12 14.90 -28.71
C ASN A 204 -11.31 13.96 -29.61
N THR A 205 -11.74 12.71 -29.81
CA THR A 205 -10.94 11.70 -30.49
C THR A 205 -11.67 11.04 -31.66
N SER A 206 -10.91 10.31 -32.48
CA SER A 206 -11.46 9.67 -33.68
C SER A 206 -12.19 8.36 -33.34
N SER A 207 -13.16 7.98 -34.18
CA SER A 207 -13.86 6.70 -34.06
C SER A 207 -12.92 5.48 -33.97
N VAL A 208 -11.75 5.52 -34.62
CA VAL A 208 -10.73 4.46 -34.51
C VAL A 208 -10.20 4.35 -33.09
N ARG A 209 -9.96 5.48 -32.42
CA ARG A 209 -9.51 5.48 -31.01
C ARG A 209 -10.61 5.05 -30.06
N HIS A 210 -11.89 5.27 -30.38
CA HIS A 210 -13.00 4.73 -29.57
C HIS A 210 -12.97 3.21 -29.61
N SER A 211 -12.86 2.62 -30.81
CA SER A 211 -12.76 1.17 -30.97
C SER A 211 -11.56 0.61 -30.22
N LEU A 212 -10.37 1.21 -30.39
CA LEU A 212 -9.17 0.77 -29.69
C LEU A 212 -9.30 0.88 -28.16
N TRP A 213 -9.93 1.94 -27.66
CA TRP A 213 -10.17 2.11 -26.23
C TRP A 213 -11.10 1.02 -25.69
N THR A 214 -12.23 0.78 -26.34
CA THR A 214 -13.18 -0.28 -25.95
C THR A 214 -12.53 -1.66 -26.01
N GLU A 215 -11.84 -1.98 -27.10
CA GLU A 215 -11.12 -3.25 -27.27
C GLU A 215 -10.05 -3.46 -26.20
N TYR A 216 -9.29 -2.42 -25.87
CA TYR A 216 -8.24 -2.50 -24.85
C TYR A 216 -8.78 -2.94 -23.48
N TRP A 217 -9.91 -2.38 -23.07
CA TRP A 217 -10.52 -2.72 -21.78
C TRP A 217 -11.28 -4.03 -21.81
N GLN A 218 -11.87 -4.40 -22.95
CA GLN A 218 -12.45 -5.72 -23.16
C GLN A 218 -11.37 -6.80 -23.05
N ASP A 219 -10.24 -6.64 -23.73
CA ASP A 219 -9.11 -7.56 -23.69
C ASP A 219 -8.53 -7.70 -22.28
N ILE A 220 -8.44 -6.59 -21.52
CA ILE A 220 -7.98 -6.63 -20.12
C ILE A 220 -8.96 -7.41 -19.23
N ASN A 221 -10.27 -7.37 -19.50
CA ASN A 221 -11.24 -8.11 -18.70
C ASN A 221 -11.32 -9.60 -19.09
N GLU A 222 -11.20 -9.91 -20.38
CA GLU A 222 -11.47 -11.25 -20.92
C GLU A 222 -10.20 -12.09 -21.15
N ASP A 223 -9.09 -11.48 -21.57
CA ASP A 223 -7.86 -12.19 -21.93
C ASP A 223 -6.79 -12.17 -20.83
N LYS A 224 -6.58 -13.32 -20.19
CA LYS A 224 -5.51 -13.55 -19.20
C LYS A 224 -4.11 -13.28 -19.75
N ARG A 225 -3.87 -13.47 -21.05
CA ARG A 225 -2.57 -13.14 -21.67
C ARG A 225 -2.37 -11.64 -21.71
N LYS A 226 -3.42 -10.88 -22.07
CA LYS A 226 -3.37 -9.42 -22.09
C LYS A 226 -3.21 -8.85 -20.69
N GLN A 227 -3.94 -9.36 -19.70
CA GLN A 227 -3.76 -9.01 -18.29
C GLN A 227 -2.29 -9.17 -17.86
N LYS A 228 -1.68 -10.32 -18.19
CA LYS A 228 -0.27 -10.58 -17.88
C LYS A 228 0.67 -9.62 -18.61
N GLU A 229 0.40 -9.31 -19.89
CA GLU A 229 1.18 -8.35 -20.66
C GLU A 229 1.16 -6.95 -20.02
N VAL A 230 -0.03 -6.46 -19.66
CA VAL A 230 -0.23 -5.15 -19.03
C VAL A 230 0.44 -5.11 -17.66
N ARG A 231 0.26 -6.15 -16.82
CA ARG A 231 0.96 -6.26 -15.53
C ARG A 231 2.48 -6.18 -15.70
N ASN A 232 3.03 -6.94 -16.65
CA ASN A 232 4.47 -6.95 -16.90
C ASN A 232 4.98 -5.57 -17.37
N LYS A 233 4.20 -4.87 -18.20
CA LYS A 233 4.52 -3.50 -18.63
C LYS A 233 4.58 -2.55 -17.44
N ILE A 234 3.57 -2.56 -16.56
CA ILE A 234 3.53 -1.69 -15.38
C ILE A 234 4.69 -2.02 -14.42
N ILE A 235 4.95 -3.31 -14.19
CA ILE A 235 6.09 -3.76 -13.38
C ILE A 235 7.41 -3.27 -13.97
N GLY A 236 7.57 -3.35 -15.28
CA GLY A 236 8.73 -2.82 -16.00
C GLY A 236 8.88 -1.32 -15.78
N THR A 237 7.82 -0.55 -16.01
CA THR A 237 7.81 0.91 -15.81
C THR A 237 8.18 1.31 -14.39
N ILE A 238 7.65 0.62 -13.37
CA ILE A 238 8.01 0.87 -11.97
C ILE A 238 9.52 0.65 -11.76
N GLN A 239 10.08 -0.43 -12.32
CA GLN A 239 11.50 -0.72 -12.19
C GLN A 239 12.36 0.32 -12.90
N ASP A 240 12.01 0.67 -14.14
CA ASP A 240 12.73 1.65 -14.94
C ASP A 240 12.73 3.02 -14.25
N CYS A 241 11.57 3.44 -13.72
CA CYS A 241 11.48 4.68 -12.94
C CYS A 241 12.35 4.61 -11.68
N GLN A 242 12.29 3.52 -10.91
CA GLN A 242 13.15 3.35 -9.73
C GLN A 242 14.65 3.39 -10.06
N GLU A 243 15.06 2.85 -11.21
CA GLU A 243 16.45 2.92 -11.67
C GLU A 243 16.86 4.35 -12.02
N ILE A 244 16.00 5.10 -12.73
CA ILE A 244 16.24 6.51 -13.06
C ILE A 244 16.41 7.33 -11.77
N PHE A 245 15.50 7.20 -10.80
CA PHE A 245 15.59 7.89 -9.51
C PHE A 245 16.90 7.57 -8.77
N ASN A 246 17.33 6.31 -8.76
CA ASN A 246 18.59 5.95 -8.14
C ASN A 246 19.80 6.55 -8.88
N THR A 247 19.72 6.70 -10.20
CA THR A 247 20.81 7.21 -11.03
C THR A 247 20.94 8.73 -10.92
N GLU A 248 19.82 9.47 -10.92
CA GLU A 248 19.81 10.92 -10.73
C GLU A 248 20.33 11.32 -9.35
N ASN A 249 19.92 10.60 -8.30
CA ASN A 249 20.47 10.78 -6.94
C ASN A 249 21.99 10.53 -6.85
N ILE A 250 22.58 9.74 -7.75
CA ILE A 250 24.03 9.50 -7.81
C ILE A 250 24.75 10.64 -8.53
N LEU A 251 24.12 11.27 -9.52
CA LEU A 251 24.70 12.39 -10.28
C LEU A 251 24.73 13.66 -9.44
N ASP A 252 23.69 13.94 -8.67
CA ASP A 252 23.66 15.11 -7.76
C ASP A 252 24.74 15.01 -6.68
N LYS A 253 25.02 13.81 -6.16
CA LYS A 253 26.09 13.56 -5.16
C LYS A 253 27.51 13.68 -5.71
N LYS A 254 27.72 13.75 -7.03
CA LYS A 254 29.05 13.94 -7.63
C LYS A 254 29.38 15.40 -7.92
N ASN A 255 28.40 16.30 -7.81
CA ASN A 255 28.54 17.72 -8.10
C ASN A 255 28.61 18.60 -6.83
N GLU A 256 28.65 17.99 -5.64
CA GLU A 256 28.95 18.61 -4.34
C GLU A 256 30.36 18.21 -3.88
#